data_AF-A0A9Q0YAV4-F1
#
_entry.id   AF-A0A9Q0YAV4-F1
#
_cell.length_a   1.000
_cell.length_b   1.000
_cell.length_c   1.000
_cell.angle_alpha   90.00
_cell.angle_beta   90.00
_cell.angle_gamma   90.00
#
_symmetry.space_group_name_H-M   'P 1'
#
loop_
_entity.id
_entity.type
_entity.pdbx_description
1 polymer ?
#
loop_
_entity_poly.entity_id
_entity_poly.type
_entity_poly.pdbx_seq_one_letter_code
_entity_poly.pdbx_strand_id
1 'polypeptide(L)'
;VVSQPDLEMELADIADKDIWASKFKCLTATLEDIAGQKAILAQNHQWSDIENLPKQDQLVFETWNAIPNTYINMKKYAFGVLSIFGSTYVCEQVFSNMNYIKNKYRSHLTDDSLQACVKMKVTSYSPDVQTLCTEVQEQKSH
;
A
#
# COMPACT_ATOMS: atom_id res chain seq x y z
N VAL A 1 28.26 -4.09 -1.60
CA VAL A 1 27.81 -5.06 -2.62
C VAL A 1 27.52 -6.36 -1.90
N VAL A 2 26.33 -6.93 -2.05
CA VAL A 2 26.03 -8.27 -1.50
C VAL A 2 26.92 -9.26 -2.24
N SER A 3 27.72 -10.02 -1.49
CA SER A 3 28.53 -11.10 -2.06
C SER A 3 27.57 -12.20 -2.52
N GLN A 4 27.52 -12.48 -3.82
CA GLN A 4 26.67 -13.52 -4.41
C GLN A 4 26.82 -14.88 -3.72
N PRO A 5 28.03 -15.40 -3.42
CA PRO A 5 28.15 -16.69 -2.73
C PRO A 5 27.62 -16.68 -1.30
N ASP A 6 27.72 -15.55 -0.58
CA ASP A 6 27.17 -15.43 0.78
C ASP A 6 25.63 -15.44 0.75
N LEU A 7 25.03 -14.79 -0.25
CA LEU A 7 23.59 -14.82 -0.47
C LEU A 7 23.08 -16.22 -0.83
N GLU A 8 23.76 -16.93 -1.73
CA GLU A 8 23.38 -18.30 -2.13
C GLU A 8 23.46 -19.27 -0.96
N MET A 9 24.47 -19.14 -0.10
CA MET A 9 24.61 -19.94 1.12
C MET A 9 23.50 -19.65 2.14
N GLU A 10 23.19 -18.36 2.37
CA GLU A 10 22.08 -17.95 3.23
C GLU A 10 20.73 -18.50 2.73
N LEU A 11 20.50 -18.47 1.41
CA LEU A 11 19.28 -18.98 0.78
C LEU A 11 19.14 -20.50 0.90
N ALA A 12 20.24 -21.24 0.76
CA ALA A 12 20.22 -22.69 0.95
C ALA A 12 19.90 -23.06 2.40
N ASP A 13 20.59 -22.45 3.38
CA ASP A 13 20.39 -22.76 4.80
C ASP A 13 18.99 -22.36 5.31
N ILE A 14 18.42 -21.25 4.82
CA ILE A 14 17.06 -20.87 5.23
C ILE A 14 15.98 -21.73 4.58
N ALA A 15 16.22 -22.22 3.35
CA ALA A 15 15.27 -23.09 2.65
C ALA A 15 15.07 -24.43 3.38
N ASP A 16 16.11 -24.92 4.04
CA ASP A 16 16.06 -26.14 4.85
C ASP A 16 15.33 -25.95 6.20
N LYS A 17 14.95 -24.71 6.54
CA LYS A 17 14.27 -24.38 7.81
C LYS A 17 12.77 -24.17 7.61
N ASP A 18 12.00 -25.20 7.93
CA ASP A 18 10.53 -25.23 7.84
C ASP A 18 9.81 -24.09 8.60
N ILE A 19 10.47 -23.48 9.59
CA ILE A 19 9.95 -22.35 10.35
C ILE A 19 9.61 -21.13 9.46
N TRP A 20 10.43 -20.86 8.43
CA TRP A 20 10.22 -19.69 7.57
C TRP A 20 9.15 -19.95 6.52
N ALA A 21 9.11 -21.16 5.96
CA ALA A 21 8.02 -21.60 5.11
C ALA A 21 6.66 -21.47 5.80
N SER A 22 6.58 -21.92 7.07
CA SER A 22 5.38 -21.79 7.89
C SER A 22 5.01 -20.34 8.19
N LYS A 23 5.99 -19.48 8.52
CA LYS A 23 5.76 -18.05 8.75
C LYS A 23 5.25 -17.32 7.51
N PHE A 24 5.87 -17.56 6.35
CA PHE A 24 5.42 -16.95 5.10
C PHE A 24 4.04 -17.45 4.69
N LYS A 25 3.74 -18.74 4.86
CA LYS A 25 2.39 -19.28 4.65
C LYS A 25 1.35 -18.62 5.54
N CYS A 26 1.67 -18.42 6.82
CA CYS A 26 0.81 -17.71 7.77
C CYS A 26 0.59 -16.24 7.36
N LEU A 27 1.66 -15.56 6.93
CA LEU A 27 1.57 -14.19 6.41
C LEU A 27 0.63 -14.13 5.20
N THR A 28 0.77 -15.04 4.23
CA THR A 28 -0.10 -15.10 3.05
C THR A 28 -1.57 -15.25 3.44
N ALA A 29 -1.89 -16.22 4.31
CA ALA A 29 -3.26 -16.41 4.77
C ALA A 29 -3.83 -15.18 5.50
N THR A 30 -2.99 -14.50 6.29
CA THR A 30 -3.37 -13.25 6.98
C THR A 30 -3.67 -12.12 6.00
N LEU A 31 -2.85 -11.97 4.96
CA LEU A 31 -3.05 -10.94 3.93
C LEU A 31 -4.32 -11.19 3.10
N GLU A 32 -4.63 -12.45 2.81
CA GLU A 32 -5.86 -12.88 2.13
C GLU A 32 -7.11 -12.59 2.98
N ASP A 33 -7.06 -12.91 4.28
CA ASP A 33 -8.14 -12.62 5.22
C ASP A 33 -8.40 -11.12 5.33
N ILE A 34 -7.35 -10.30 5.47
CA ILE A 34 -7.46 -8.82 5.48
C ILE A 34 -8.09 -8.32 4.18
N ALA A 35 -7.69 -8.86 3.02
CA ALA A 35 -8.27 -8.47 1.75
C ALA A 35 -9.77 -8.83 1.67
N GLY A 36 -10.16 -10.00 2.20
CA GLY A 36 -11.56 -10.42 2.31
C GLY A 36 -12.38 -9.52 3.22
N GLN A 37 -11.88 -9.24 4.43
CA GLN A 37 -12.52 -8.33 5.38
C GLN A 37 -12.67 -6.92 4.81
N LYS A 38 -11.63 -6.39 4.17
CA LYS A 38 -11.68 -5.08 3.50
C LYS A 38 -12.76 -5.02 2.43
N ALA A 39 -12.93 -6.09 1.63
CA ALA A 39 -13.98 -6.16 0.62
C ALA A 39 -15.39 -6.16 1.24
N ILE A 40 -15.59 -6.91 2.32
CA ILE A 40 -16.87 -6.96 3.05
C ILE A 40 -17.21 -5.60 3.65
N LEU A 41 -16.27 -4.97 4.37
CA LEU A 41 -16.48 -3.66 4.98
C LEU A 41 -16.75 -2.57 3.93
N ALA A 42 -16.08 -2.65 2.76
CA ALA A 42 -16.31 -1.71 1.67
C ALA A 42 -17.72 -1.85 1.09
N GLN A 43 -18.24 -3.07 0.96
CA GLN A 43 -19.63 -3.32 0.54
C GLN A 43 -20.64 -2.78 1.56
N ASN A 44 -20.31 -2.86 2.84
CA ASN A 44 -21.14 -2.35 3.94
C ASN A 44 -20.95 -0.85 4.21
N HIS A 45 -20.14 -0.14 3.42
CA HIS A 45 -19.79 1.28 3.60
C HIS A 45 -19.16 1.61 4.97
N GLN A 46 -18.49 0.64 5.60
CA GLN A 46 -17.84 0.77 6.91
C GLN A 46 -16.40 1.29 6.75
N TRP A 47 -16.24 2.53 6.30
CA TRP A 47 -14.93 3.11 5.97
C TRP A 47 -14.01 3.30 7.19
N SER A 48 -14.56 3.66 8.34
CA SER A 48 -13.81 3.78 9.60
C SER A 48 -13.20 2.46 10.04
N ASP A 49 -13.92 1.35 9.82
CA ASP A 49 -13.46 0.02 10.22
C ASP A 49 -12.36 -0.49 9.28
N ILE A 50 -12.39 -0.08 8.00
CA ILE A 50 -11.30 -0.36 7.04
C ILE A 50 -10.00 0.29 7.49
N GLU A 51 -10.05 1.50 8.05
CA GLU A 51 -8.86 2.19 8.56
C GLU A 51 -8.25 1.51 9.78
N ASN A 52 -9.06 0.76 10.55
CA ASN A 52 -8.63 -0.01 11.71
C ASN A 52 -8.02 -1.38 11.35
N LEU A 53 -8.12 -1.82 10.09
CA LEU A 53 -7.51 -3.08 9.67
C LEU A 53 -5.98 -3.01 9.72
N PRO A 54 -5.30 -4.15 10.00
CA PRO A 54 -3.85 -4.21 9.94
C PRO A 54 -3.32 -3.77 8.57
N LYS A 55 -2.30 -2.91 8.58
CA LYS A 55 -1.64 -2.45 7.35
C LYS A 55 -0.83 -3.59 6.75
N GLN A 56 -1.17 -3.99 5.53
CA GLN A 56 -0.50 -5.07 4.81
C GLN A 56 1.02 -4.85 4.71
N ASP A 57 1.45 -3.63 4.39
CA ASP A 57 2.87 -3.27 4.28
C ASP A 57 3.62 -3.45 5.61
N GLN A 58 2.97 -3.16 6.74
CA GLN A 58 3.55 -3.32 8.06
C GLN A 58 3.75 -4.79 8.40
N LEU A 59 2.75 -5.65 8.14
CA LEU A 59 2.85 -7.09 8.38
C LEU A 59 3.95 -7.75 7.54
N VAL A 60 4.05 -7.36 6.27
CA VAL A 60 5.12 -7.82 5.38
C VAL A 60 6.47 -7.38 5.94
N PHE A 61 6.63 -6.10 6.27
CA PHE A 61 7.87 -5.57 6.82
C PHE A 61 8.30 -6.30 8.10
N GLU A 62 7.40 -6.46 9.07
CA GLU A 62 7.67 -7.13 10.35
C GLU A 62 8.09 -8.59 10.15
N THR A 63 7.42 -9.31 9.25
CA THR A 63 7.74 -10.71 8.93
C THR A 63 9.14 -10.85 8.34
N TRP A 64 9.49 -9.99 7.37
CA TRP A 64 10.82 -9.99 6.76
C TRP A 64 11.91 -9.52 7.73
N ASN A 65 11.60 -8.54 8.59
CA ASN A 65 12.54 -8.03 9.57
C ASN A 65 12.84 -9.05 10.68
N ALA A 66 11.88 -9.93 11.00
CA ALA A 66 12.02 -10.97 12.02
C ALA A 66 12.98 -12.10 11.64
N ILE A 67 13.43 -12.19 10.39
CA ILE A 67 14.47 -13.14 9.97
C ILE A 67 15.74 -12.92 10.81
N PRO A 68 16.55 -13.94 11.15
CA PRO A 68 17.79 -13.72 11.88
C PRO A 68 18.78 -12.85 11.10
N ASN A 69 19.63 -12.10 11.81
CA ASN A 69 20.69 -11.33 11.18
C ASN A 69 21.78 -12.20 10.55
N THR A 70 21.79 -13.52 10.81
CA THR A 70 22.56 -14.50 10.06
C THR A 70 22.23 -14.47 8.56
N TYR A 71 21.02 -14.03 8.18
CA TYR A 71 20.58 -13.90 6.78
C TYR A 71 20.50 -12.45 6.31
N ILE A 72 21.49 -11.64 6.69
CA ILE A 72 21.45 -10.20 6.44
C ILE A 72 21.49 -9.87 4.95
N ASN A 73 22.18 -10.67 4.13
CA ASN A 73 22.24 -10.46 2.69
C ASN A 73 20.89 -10.75 2.05
N MET A 74 20.24 -11.84 2.46
CA MET A 74 18.89 -12.18 2.02
C MET A 74 17.88 -11.09 2.42
N LYS A 75 17.91 -10.59 3.66
CA LYS A 75 17.04 -9.47 4.08
C LYS A 75 17.24 -8.24 3.22
N LYS A 76 18.49 -7.83 2.99
CA LYS A 76 18.82 -6.65 2.17
C LYS A 76 18.27 -6.82 0.75
N TYR A 77 18.44 -7.99 0.18
CA TYR A 77 17.92 -8.30 -1.16
C TYR A 77 16.39 -8.25 -1.19
N ALA A 78 15.73 -8.91 -0.23
CA ALA A 78 14.28 -8.93 -0.11
C ALA A 78 13.70 -7.51 0.05
N PHE A 79 14.26 -6.68 0.93
CA PHE A 79 13.83 -5.28 1.07
C PHE A 79 14.09 -4.45 -0.19
N GLY A 80 15.17 -4.70 -0.92
CA GLY A 80 15.41 -4.07 -2.23
C GLY A 80 14.31 -4.42 -3.23
N VAL A 81 13.98 -5.71 -3.34
CA VAL A 81 12.91 -6.21 -4.22
C VAL A 81 11.54 -5.66 -3.83
N LEU A 82 11.18 -5.72 -2.53
CA LEU A 82 9.94 -5.17 -2.00
C LEU A 82 9.81 -3.67 -2.26
N SER A 83 10.91 -2.91 -2.16
CA SER A 83 10.91 -1.47 -2.44
C SER A 83 10.62 -1.17 -3.91
N ILE A 84 11.16 -1.97 -4.84
CA ILE A 84 10.89 -1.83 -6.27
C ILE A 84 9.41 -2.09 -6.54
N PHE A 85 8.90 -3.24 -6.12
CA PHE A 85 7.49 -3.61 -6.33
C PHE A 85 6.52 -2.62 -5.67
N GLY A 86 6.81 -2.18 -4.43
CA GLY A 86 6.00 -1.17 -3.75
C GLY A 86 5.94 0.15 -4.51
N SER A 87 7.08 0.61 -5.05
CA SER A 87 7.12 1.83 -5.85
C SER A 87 6.36 1.70 -7.17
N THR A 88 6.45 0.55 -7.85
CA THR A 88 5.70 0.27 -9.08
C THR A 88 4.20 0.25 -8.81
N TYR A 89 3.75 -0.44 -7.76
CA TYR A 89 2.35 -0.49 -7.37
C TYR A 89 1.77 0.90 -7.07
N VAL A 90 2.51 1.74 -6.31
CA VAL A 90 2.09 3.12 -6.03
C VAL A 90 2.00 3.93 -7.33
N CYS A 91 2.97 3.81 -8.23
CA CYS A 91 2.93 4.45 -9.54
C CYS A 91 1.69 4.02 -10.35
N GLU A 92 1.42 2.72 -10.45
CA GLU A 92 0.25 2.18 -11.15
C GLU A 92 -1.06 2.68 -10.56
N GLN A 93 -1.17 2.72 -9.22
CA GLN A 93 -2.31 3.32 -8.53
C GLN A 93 -2.47 4.80 -8.87
N VAL A 94 -1.38 5.58 -8.86
CA VAL A 94 -1.40 7.00 -9.22
C VAL A 94 -1.90 7.18 -10.66
N PHE A 95 -1.41 6.38 -11.61
CA PHE A 95 -1.88 6.41 -13.01
C PHE A 95 -3.35 6.02 -13.17
N SER A 96 -3.80 4.97 -12.48
CA SER A 96 -5.21 4.55 -12.50
C SER A 96 -6.12 5.64 -11.93
N ASN A 97 -5.72 6.23 -10.80
CA ASN A 97 -6.43 7.36 -10.20
C ASN A 97 -6.45 8.58 -11.13
N MET A 98 -5.33 8.89 -11.80
CA MET A 98 -5.29 9.96 -12.81
C MET A 98 -6.23 9.69 -13.97
N ASN A 99 -6.29 8.46 -14.49
CA ASN A 99 -7.22 8.09 -15.56
C ASN A 99 -8.69 8.20 -15.11
N TYR A 100 -9.00 7.80 -13.88
CA TYR A 100 -10.33 7.97 -13.30
C TYR A 100 -10.70 9.45 -13.13
N ILE A 101 -9.77 10.28 -12.65
CA ILE A 101 -9.97 11.72 -12.49
C ILE A 101 -10.14 12.40 -13.86
N LYS A 102 -9.29 12.07 -14.84
CA LYS A 102 -9.34 12.52 -16.25
C LYS A 102 -10.33 11.70 -17.09
N ASN A 103 -11.50 11.42 -16.52
CA ASN A 103 -12.61 10.81 -17.23
C ASN A 103 -13.14 11.75 -18.33
N LYS A 104 -13.62 11.20 -19.47
CA LYS A 104 -14.22 11.94 -20.60
C LYS A 104 -15.28 12.98 -20.20
N TYR A 105 -15.93 12.83 -19.04
CA TYR A 105 -16.94 13.75 -18.52
C TYR A 105 -16.36 14.95 -17.73
N ARG A 106 -15.04 15.02 -17.51
CA ARG A 106 -14.37 16.13 -16.82
C ARG A 106 -13.42 16.90 -17.74
N SER A 107 -14.00 17.61 -18.71
CA SER A 107 -13.29 18.38 -19.75
C SER A 107 -12.60 19.68 -19.27
N HIS A 108 -12.75 20.07 -18.00
CA HIS A 108 -12.26 21.35 -17.46
C HIS A 108 -11.26 21.22 -16.29
N LEU A 109 -10.62 20.07 -16.10
CA LEU A 109 -9.57 19.96 -15.08
C LEU A 109 -8.28 20.63 -15.57
N THR A 110 -7.82 21.64 -14.83
CA THR A 110 -6.46 22.20 -14.99
C THR A 110 -5.43 21.28 -14.34
N ASP A 111 -4.16 21.40 -14.73
CA ASP A 111 -3.06 20.62 -14.14
C ASP A 111 -2.98 20.78 -12.61
N ASP A 112 -3.20 21.99 -12.09
CA ASP A 112 -3.23 22.26 -10.64
C ASP A 112 -4.37 21.49 -9.95
N SER A 113 -5.58 21.50 -10.52
CA SER A 113 -6.74 20.80 -9.97
C SER A 113 -6.58 19.28 -10.04
N LEU A 114 -5.94 18.77 -11.09
CA LEU A 114 -5.59 17.36 -11.24
C LEU A 114 -4.55 16.95 -10.20
N GLN A 115 -3.50 17.73 -10.02
CA GLN A 115 -2.47 17.47 -9.02
C GLN A 115 -3.06 17.45 -7.61
N ALA A 116 -3.95 18.38 -7.28
CA ALA A 116 -4.66 18.40 -6.00
C ALA A 116 -5.54 17.15 -5.80
N CYS A 117 -6.30 16.73 -6.83
CA CYS A 117 -7.12 15.52 -6.77
C CYS A 117 -6.28 14.24 -6.57
N VAL A 118 -5.16 14.13 -7.29
CA VAL A 118 -4.24 12.99 -7.13
C VAL A 118 -3.66 12.98 -5.73
N LYS A 119 -3.15 14.13 -5.25
CA LYS A 119 -2.57 14.27 -3.90
C LYS A 119 -3.57 13.85 -2.82
N MET A 120 -4.83 14.28 -2.93
CA MET A 120 -5.90 13.89 -2.01
C MET A 120 -6.18 12.38 -2.03
N LYS A 121 -6.07 11.71 -3.18
CA LYS A 121 -6.29 10.26 -3.31
C LYS A 121 -5.12 9.39 -2.84
N VAL A 122 -3.90 9.88 -2.95
CA VAL A 122 -2.67 9.10 -2.67
C VAL A 122 -2.06 9.38 -1.31
N THR A 123 -2.58 10.37 -0.59
CA THR A 123 -2.16 10.71 0.77
C THR A 123 -3.27 10.37 1.76
N SER A 124 -2.92 10.23 3.04
CA SER A 124 -3.88 10.12 4.13
C SER A 124 -4.54 11.46 4.50
N TYR A 125 -4.52 12.44 3.58
CA TYR A 125 -5.11 13.75 3.83
C TYR A 125 -6.63 13.65 3.77
N SER A 126 -7.28 13.83 4.92
CA SER A 126 -8.73 13.96 5.03
C SER A 126 -9.08 15.44 5.16
N PRO A 127 -9.70 16.07 4.14
CA PRO A 127 -10.13 17.46 4.25
C PRO A 127 -11.24 17.57 5.30
N ASP A 128 -11.22 18.62 6.10
CA ASP A 128 -12.30 18.93 7.03
C ASP A 128 -13.53 19.45 6.26
N VAL A 129 -14.38 18.50 5.86
CA VAL A 129 -15.58 18.77 5.08
C VAL A 129 -16.55 19.68 5.83
N GLN A 130 -16.61 19.59 7.17
CA GLN A 130 -17.51 20.43 7.96
C GLN A 130 -17.09 21.89 7.88
N THR A 131 -15.81 22.17 8.11
CA THR A 131 -15.26 23.52 7.98
C THR A 131 -15.41 24.06 6.56
N LEU A 132 -15.13 23.24 5.54
CA LEU A 132 -15.32 23.61 4.13
C LEU A 132 -16.78 23.93 3.80
N CYS A 133 -17.73 23.15 4.29
CA CYS A 133 -19.17 23.40 4.08
C CYS A 133 -19.64 24.69 4.75
N THR A 134 -19.03 25.10 5.87
CA THR A 134 -19.36 26.37 6.53
C THR A 134 -18.72 27.59 5.86
N GLU A 135 -17.59 27.41 5.15
CA GLU A 135 -16.85 28.47 4.49
C GLU A 135 -17.26 28.71 3.03
N VAL A 136 -17.84 27.71 2.36
CA VAL A 136 -18.40 27.85 1.01
C VAL A 136 -19.68 28.68 1.09
N GLN A 137 -19.54 29.98 0.82
CA GLN A 137 -20.63 30.93 0.67
C GLN A 137 -21.64 30.39 -0.36
N GLU A 138 -22.91 30.26 0.03
CA GLU A 138 -24.01 29.86 -0.85
C GLU A 138 -23.94 30.67 -2.15
N GLN A 139 -23.51 30.03 -3.25
CA GLN A 139 -23.65 30.64 -4.56
C GLN A 139 -25.14 30.79 -4.81
N LYS A 140 -25.66 32.02 -4.69
CA LYS A 140 -27.02 32.35 -5.11
C LYS A 140 -27.13 32.00 -6.59
N SER A 141 -27.91 30.97 -6.90
CA SER A 141 -28.33 30.69 -8.27
C SER A 141 -29.02 31.93 -8.82
N HIS A 142 -28.61 32.38 -10.00
CA HIS A 142 -29.35 33.34 -10.80
C HIS A 142 -30.54 32.67 -11.48
#